data_AF-A0AAV4ZZ11-F1
#
_entry.id   AF-A0AAV4ZZ11-F1
#
_cell.length_a   1.000
_cell.length_b   1.000
_cell.length_c   1.000
_cell.angle_alpha   90.00
_cell.angle_beta   90.00
_cell.angle_gamma   90.00
#
_symmetry.space_group_name_H-M   'P 1'
#
loop_
_entity.id
_entity.type
_entity.pdbx_description
1 polymer ?
#
loop_
_entity_poly.entity_id
_entity_poly.type
_entity_poly.pdbx_seq_one_letter_code
_entity_poly.pdbx_strand_id
1 'polypeptide(L)'
;MLIIIGVIGLAIANRKLIVAGKGQRSYLENIISQINSLPPKQRPPLELIRGARAREMEPDLSMKIDSALYSPQTGIIDSHGFLESLEKEITNSEGGDIVCSTRVVRVDPYKADTSGGWIVQTLTTQHDTQEPSETDAILARVLINASGLNSHLILNSLLSPEHAIPMYYARGSYASYRGPGTKAISRLIYPVPELTKTGPKGSHLSDFQSLGVHLTLDMNGNIRFGPDIEWLTPPLLTMNMKFERDEEAIDFWKQHLRADEQQQRLEEMYCAITQYLPNITLSGLRPDYVGIRPKLGPPTSAFRDFEIRVDSSSAFGGSGEAPMITLLGFESPGLTASLAIGEVVVNSLKQWKIGS
;
A
#
# COMPACT_ATOMS: atom_id res chain seq x y z
N MET A 1 13.11 0.73 7.32
CA MET A 1 11.95 0.33 8.14
C MET A 1 11.43 -0.98 7.57
N LEU A 2 11.82 -2.11 8.17
CA LEU A 2 11.28 -3.39 7.75
C LEU A 2 9.97 -3.60 8.52
N ILE A 3 8.87 -3.66 7.79
CA ILE A 3 7.57 -3.92 8.40
C ILE A 3 7.55 -5.40 8.80
N ILE A 4 7.76 -5.62 10.09
CA ILE A 4 7.53 -6.88 10.77
C ILE A 4 6.47 -6.54 11.82
N ILE A 5 5.21 -6.65 11.42
CA ILE A 5 4.08 -6.36 12.30
C ILE A 5 3.42 -7.70 12.65
N GLY A 6 3.18 -7.89 13.95
CA GLY A 6 2.52 -9.05 14.51
C GLY A 6 1.08 -9.20 14.03
N VAL A 7 0.62 -10.45 13.97
CA VAL A 7 -0.69 -10.86 13.48
C VAL A 7 -1.84 -10.29 14.31
N ILE A 8 -2.82 -9.71 13.62
CA ILE A 8 -4.20 -9.57 14.10
C ILE A 8 -4.96 -10.84 13.65
N GLY A 9 -5.46 -11.60 14.64
CA GLY A 9 -6.58 -12.56 14.68
C GLY A 9 -7.00 -13.50 13.52
N LEU A 10 -6.64 -13.28 12.26
CA LEU A 10 -7.16 -14.03 11.09
C LEU A 10 -6.10 -14.54 10.12
N ALA A 11 -4.80 -14.36 10.41
CA ALA A 11 -3.76 -14.72 9.47
C ALA A 11 -3.42 -16.23 9.51
N ILE A 12 -3.27 -16.85 8.34
CA ILE A 12 -2.59 -18.15 8.24
C ILE A 12 -1.11 -17.91 8.56
N ALA A 13 -0.57 -18.72 9.48
CA ALA A 13 0.78 -18.58 10.01
C ALA A 13 1.87 -19.00 9.00
N ASN A 14 2.09 -18.20 7.97
CA ASN A 14 3.20 -18.37 7.03
C ASN A 14 4.35 -17.46 7.44
N ARG A 15 5.08 -17.92 8.46
CA ARG A 15 6.27 -17.32 9.06
C ARG A 15 7.20 -16.75 7.98
N LYS A 16 8.03 -15.77 8.33
CA LYS A 16 8.92 -15.11 7.37
C LYS A 16 10.40 -15.36 7.68
N LEU A 17 11.19 -15.54 6.64
CA LEU A 17 12.65 -15.47 6.67
C LEU A 17 13.12 -14.24 5.89
N ILE A 18 13.89 -13.39 6.54
CA ILE A 18 14.62 -12.31 5.86
C ILE A 18 16.05 -12.81 5.65
N VAL A 19 16.43 -13.09 4.41
CA VAL A 19 17.66 -13.83 4.09
C VAL A 19 18.77 -12.89 3.65
N ALA A 20 19.96 -13.08 4.21
CA ALA A 20 21.15 -12.30 3.91
C ALA A 20 22.23 -13.18 3.27
N GLY A 21 22.81 -12.70 2.18
CA GLY A 21 24.04 -13.23 1.61
C GLY A 21 25.28 -12.70 2.31
N LYS A 22 26.44 -13.14 1.82
CA LYS A 22 27.75 -12.71 2.33
C LYS A 22 27.87 -11.19 2.37
N GLY A 23 28.17 -10.65 3.54
CA GLY A 23 28.37 -9.20 3.75
C GLY A 23 27.09 -8.39 4.00
N GLN A 24 25.91 -9.02 3.96
CA GLN A 24 24.63 -8.36 4.24
C GLN A 24 24.14 -8.53 5.68
N ARG A 25 24.86 -9.31 6.51
CA ARG A 25 24.49 -9.60 7.91
C ARG A 25 24.28 -8.34 8.76
N SER A 26 25.09 -7.31 8.55
CA SER A 26 24.97 -6.03 9.28
C SER A 26 23.59 -5.39 9.11
N TYR A 27 22.92 -5.61 7.98
CA TYR A 27 21.56 -5.15 7.76
C TYR A 27 20.57 -5.82 8.73
N LEU A 28 20.70 -7.14 8.93
CA LEU A 28 19.86 -7.88 9.89
C LEU A 28 20.14 -7.44 11.34
N GLU A 29 21.40 -7.17 11.68
CA GLU A 29 21.79 -6.68 13.00
C GLU A 29 21.24 -5.26 13.25
N ASN A 30 21.21 -4.41 12.24
CA ASN A 30 20.57 -3.10 12.32
C ASN A 30 19.06 -3.21 12.59
N ILE A 31 18.35 -4.15 11.96
CA ILE A 31 16.93 -4.40 12.23
C ILE A 31 16.73 -4.81 13.70
N ILE A 32 17.56 -5.73 14.21
CA ILE A 32 17.48 -6.18 15.60
C ILE A 32 17.75 -5.02 16.56
N SER A 33 18.73 -4.17 16.26
CA SER A 33 19.04 -2.97 17.04
C SER A 33 17.84 -2.01 17.09
N GLN A 34 17.19 -1.77 15.94
CA GLN A 34 15.97 -0.96 15.87
C GLN A 34 14.81 -1.56 16.66
N ILE A 35 14.63 -2.88 16.64
CA ILE A 35 13.57 -3.54 17.42
C ILE A 35 13.88 -3.48 18.92
N ASN A 36 15.15 -3.62 19.30
CA ASN A 36 15.56 -3.53 20.70
C ASN A 36 15.41 -2.12 21.28
N SER A 37 15.34 -1.08 20.45
CA SER A 37 15.01 0.28 20.92
C SER A 37 13.52 0.50 21.18
N LEU A 38 12.64 -0.37 20.67
CA LEU A 38 11.20 -0.30 20.92
C LEU A 38 10.86 -0.71 22.37
N PRO A 39 9.72 -0.23 22.92
CA PRO A 39 9.18 -0.71 24.18
C PRO A 39 8.99 -2.24 24.16
N PRO A 40 9.28 -2.98 25.27
CA PRO A 40 9.24 -4.45 25.27
C PRO A 40 7.95 -5.07 24.74
N LYS A 41 6.79 -4.46 25.03
CA LYS A 41 5.47 -4.95 24.57
C LYS A 41 5.23 -4.78 23.07
N GLN A 42 6.04 -3.97 22.38
CA GLN A 42 5.93 -3.67 20.96
C GLN A 42 6.99 -4.39 20.11
N ARG A 43 7.87 -5.18 20.74
CA ARG A 43 8.95 -5.88 20.03
C ARG A 43 8.38 -7.10 19.32
N PRO A 44 8.44 -7.18 17.98
CA PRO A 44 8.13 -8.43 17.30
C PRO A 44 9.17 -9.49 17.69
N PRO A 45 8.76 -10.75 17.90
CA PRO A 45 9.67 -11.81 18.31
C PRO A 45 10.53 -12.24 17.12
N LEU A 46 11.77 -11.78 17.05
CA LEU A 46 12.68 -12.12 15.95
C LEU A 46 13.90 -12.91 16.42
N GLU A 47 14.34 -13.85 15.59
CA GLU A 47 15.50 -14.69 15.87
C GLU A 47 16.52 -14.59 14.73
N LEU A 48 17.75 -14.18 15.07
CA LEU A 48 18.86 -14.20 14.13
C LEU A 48 19.45 -15.61 14.04
N ILE A 49 19.28 -16.24 12.88
CA ILE A 49 19.71 -17.62 12.64
C ILE A 49 20.85 -17.68 11.62
N ARG A 50 21.63 -18.77 11.66
CA ARG A 50 22.65 -19.07 10.66
C ARG A 50 22.01 -19.56 9.36
N GLY A 51 22.67 -19.35 8.22
CA GLY A 51 22.19 -19.79 6.91
C GLY A 51 21.98 -21.30 6.80
N ALA A 52 22.77 -22.10 7.53
CA ALA A 52 22.54 -23.55 7.63
C ALA A 52 21.17 -23.87 8.23
N ARG A 53 20.79 -23.20 9.32
CA ARG A 53 19.46 -23.33 9.93
C ARG A 53 18.35 -22.83 9.01
N ALA A 54 18.58 -21.73 8.29
CA ALA A 54 17.63 -21.25 7.30
C ALA A 54 17.39 -22.28 6.18
N ARG A 55 18.44 -22.98 5.71
CA ARG A 55 18.32 -24.07 4.72
C ARG A 55 17.71 -25.35 5.28
N GLU A 56 17.88 -25.66 6.57
CA GLU A 56 17.10 -26.73 7.20
C GLU A 56 15.60 -26.43 7.17
N MET A 57 15.24 -25.14 7.31
CA MET A 57 13.84 -24.68 7.26
C MET A 57 13.31 -24.59 5.83
N GLU A 58 14.15 -24.14 4.88
CA GLU A 58 13.84 -23.96 3.46
C GLU A 58 14.99 -24.53 2.59
N PRO A 59 14.97 -25.84 2.28
CA PRO A 59 16.06 -26.54 1.58
C PRO A 59 16.42 -26.01 0.19
N ASP A 60 15.48 -25.36 -0.48
CA ASP A 60 15.69 -24.77 -1.81
C ASP A 60 16.50 -23.46 -1.77
N LEU A 61 16.80 -22.90 -0.58
CA LEU A 61 17.61 -21.68 -0.42
C LEU A 61 19.05 -21.86 -0.92
N SER A 62 19.55 -20.80 -1.56
CA SER A 62 20.94 -20.69 -2.03
C SER A 62 21.97 -20.96 -0.93
N MET A 63 23.06 -21.64 -1.30
CA MET A 63 24.25 -21.79 -0.43
C MET A 63 24.94 -20.45 -0.14
N LYS A 64 24.65 -19.40 -0.92
CA LYS A 64 25.16 -18.04 -0.68
C LYS A 64 24.54 -17.36 0.54
N ILE A 65 23.40 -17.85 1.04
CA ILE A 65 22.74 -17.31 2.24
C ILE A 65 23.56 -17.69 3.47
N ASP A 66 24.08 -16.68 4.20
CA ASP A 66 24.94 -16.88 5.36
C ASP A 66 24.19 -16.76 6.69
N SER A 67 23.08 -16.03 6.69
CA SER A 67 22.27 -15.72 7.86
C SER A 67 20.86 -15.31 7.46
N ALA A 68 19.94 -15.40 8.41
CA ALA A 68 18.57 -14.94 8.21
C ALA A 68 17.97 -14.44 9.52
N LEU A 69 16.97 -13.56 9.41
CA LEU A 69 16.11 -13.17 10.51
C LEU A 69 14.78 -13.91 10.39
N TYR A 70 14.50 -14.76 11.36
CA TYR A 70 13.26 -15.53 11.43
C TYR A 70 12.19 -14.77 12.19
N SER A 71 11.04 -14.60 11.55
CA SER A 71 9.84 -13.95 12.08
C SER A 71 8.70 -14.97 12.18
N PRO A 72 8.43 -15.53 13.38
CA PRO A 72 7.45 -16.57 13.60
C PRO A 72 6.01 -16.07 13.56
N GLN A 73 5.80 -14.76 13.74
CA GLN A 73 4.47 -14.13 13.80
C GLN A 73 4.09 -13.42 12.50
N THR A 74 4.88 -13.48 11.43
CA THR A 74 4.40 -12.97 10.13
C THR A 74 3.44 -14.00 9.53
N GLY A 75 2.39 -13.52 8.88
CA GLY A 75 1.40 -14.36 8.19
C GLY A 75 0.78 -13.65 7.00
N ILE A 76 -0.17 -14.33 6.37
CA ILE A 76 -0.96 -13.85 5.23
C ILE A 76 -2.45 -13.85 5.59
N ILE A 77 -3.23 -12.99 4.94
CA ILE A 77 -4.68 -12.88 5.13
C ILE A 77 -5.37 -12.85 3.76
N ASP A 78 -6.57 -13.40 3.69
CA ASP A 78 -7.48 -13.14 2.57
C ASP A 78 -8.02 -11.71 2.69
N SER A 79 -7.47 -10.81 1.89
CA SER A 79 -7.88 -9.41 1.88
C SER A 79 -9.31 -9.22 1.38
N HIS A 80 -9.81 -10.09 0.50
CA HIS A 80 -11.16 -9.95 -0.03
C HIS A 80 -12.19 -10.34 1.04
N GLY A 81 -12.03 -11.53 1.65
CA GLY A 81 -12.87 -11.95 2.77
C GLY A 81 -12.81 -10.99 3.96
N PHE A 82 -11.65 -10.39 4.23
CA PHE A 82 -11.52 -9.32 5.24
C PHE A 82 -12.37 -8.09 4.89
N LEU A 83 -12.29 -7.59 3.65
CA LEU A 83 -13.08 -6.43 3.21
C LEU A 83 -14.58 -6.73 3.17
N GLU A 84 -15.00 -7.91 2.73
CA GLU A 84 -16.40 -8.35 2.78
C GLU A 84 -16.94 -8.38 4.23
N SER A 85 -16.10 -8.74 5.20
CA SER A 85 -16.48 -8.71 6.61
C SER A 85 -16.74 -7.28 7.08
N LEU A 86 -15.87 -6.33 6.71
CA LEU A 86 -16.05 -4.91 7.06
C LEU A 86 -17.27 -4.31 6.35
N GLU A 87 -17.51 -4.67 5.09
CA GLU A 87 -18.71 -4.28 4.34
C GLU A 87 -19.98 -4.71 5.09
N LYS A 88 -20.03 -5.98 5.52
CA LYS A 88 -21.16 -6.50 6.30
C LYS A 88 -21.34 -5.79 7.64
N GLU A 89 -20.25 -5.44 8.33
CA GLU A 89 -20.33 -4.67 9.57
C GLU A 89 -20.97 -3.28 9.34
N ILE A 90 -20.62 -2.60 8.24
CA ILE A 90 -21.23 -1.32 7.87
C ILE A 90 -22.71 -1.51 7.55
N THR A 91 -23.08 -2.42 6.65
CA THR A 91 -24.47 -2.61 6.21
C THR A 91 -25.39 -3.11 7.32
N ASN A 92 -24.86 -3.84 8.31
CA ASN A 92 -25.65 -4.29 9.47
C ASN A 92 -25.74 -3.23 10.58
N SER A 93 -25.00 -2.13 10.49
CA SER A 93 -25.06 -1.05 11.47
C SER A 93 -26.26 -0.15 11.24
N GLU A 94 -26.79 0.43 12.32
CA GLU A 94 -27.90 1.39 12.22
C GLU A 94 -27.41 2.67 11.51
N GLY A 95 -27.97 2.96 10.34
CA GLY A 95 -27.61 4.14 9.54
C GLY A 95 -26.33 3.99 8.70
N GLY A 96 -25.80 2.78 8.56
CA GLY A 96 -24.67 2.50 7.67
C GLY A 96 -25.11 2.13 6.26
N ASP A 97 -24.72 2.93 5.26
CA ASP A 97 -25.00 2.69 3.85
C ASP A 97 -23.72 2.64 3.02
N ILE A 98 -23.71 1.81 1.98
CA ILE A 98 -22.63 1.73 0.98
C ILE A 98 -23.23 1.98 -0.39
N VAL A 99 -22.77 3.05 -1.05
CA VAL A 99 -23.23 3.43 -2.38
C VAL A 99 -22.08 3.26 -3.38
N CYS A 100 -22.19 2.23 -4.22
CA CYS A 100 -21.23 1.93 -5.28
C CYS A 100 -21.50 2.76 -6.54
N SER A 101 -20.57 2.71 -7.50
CA SER A 101 -20.67 3.43 -8.80
C SER A 101 -20.93 4.94 -8.67
N THR A 102 -20.56 5.50 -7.53
CA THR A 102 -20.84 6.89 -7.14
C THR A 102 -19.51 7.56 -6.82
N ARG A 103 -19.05 8.44 -7.70
CA ARG A 103 -17.78 9.15 -7.52
C ARG A 103 -18.01 10.50 -6.86
N VAL A 104 -17.19 10.85 -5.88
CA VAL A 104 -17.13 12.22 -5.37
C VAL A 104 -16.43 13.08 -6.42
N VAL A 105 -17.12 14.11 -6.93
CA VAL A 105 -16.59 15.00 -7.96
C VAL A 105 -16.15 16.35 -7.40
N ARG A 106 -16.70 16.74 -6.25
CA ARG A 106 -16.37 18.01 -5.60
C ARG A 106 -16.73 17.99 -4.12
N VAL A 107 -15.93 18.69 -3.33
CA VAL A 107 -16.17 18.95 -1.91
C VAL A 107 -16.02 20.44 -1.68
N ASP A 108 -16.98 21.07 -1.02
CA ASP A 108 -16.89 22.46 -0.58
C ASP A 108 -17.28 22.57 0.90
N PRO A 109 -16.69 23.50 1.67
CA PRO A 109 -17.17 23.77 3.01
C PRO A 109 -18.56 24.43 2.95
N TYR A 110 -19.46 24.01 3.83
CA TYR A 110 -20.80 24.58 3.94
C TYR A 110 -20.75 25.99 4.54
N LYS A 111 -21.55 26.93 4.01
CA LYS A 111 -21.46 28.37 4.34
C LYS A 111 -22.77 29.01 4.82
N ALA A 112 -23.88 28.27 4.82
CA ALA A 112 -25.20 28.91 4.97
C ALA A 112 -25.63 29.14 6.42
N ASP A 113 -25.13 28.38 7.40
CA ASP A 113 -25.46 28.56 8.83
C ASP A 113 -24.33 28.13 9.79
N THR A 114 -24.46 28.38 11.09
CA THR A 114 -23.42 28.08 12.10
C THR A 114 -23.19 26.59 12.36
N SER A 115 -23.98 25.68 11.79
CA SER A 115 -23.89 24.24 12.04
C SER A 115 -22.74 23.58 11.25
N GLY A 116 -22.29 24.22 10.16
CA GLY A 116 -21.10 23.85 9.39
C GLY A 116 -21.13 22.52 8.66
N GLY A 117 -19.98 22.03 8.21
CA GLY A 117 -19.90 20.77 7.47
C GLY A 117 -19.37 20.93 6.06
N TRP A 118 -19.59 19.87 5.28
CA TRP A 118 -19.02 19.67 3.96
C TRP A 118 -20.12 19.32 2.99
N ILE A 119 -20.24 20.08 1.90
CA ILE A 119 -21.07 19.71 0.77
C ILE A 119 -20.26 18.79 -0.12
N VAL A 120 -20.67 17.54 -0.20
CA VAL A 120 -20.06 16.50 -1.03
C VAL A 120 -20.94 16.29 -2.24
N GLN A 121 -20.44 16.66 -3.42
CA GLN A 121 -21.14 16.44 -4.68
C GLN A 121 -20.69 15.13 -5.30
N THR A 122 -21.66 14.33 -5.72
CA THR A 122 -21.43 13.00 -6.27
C THR A 122 -21.99 12.88 -7.68
N LEU A 123 -21.37 12.02 -8.49
CA LEU A 123 -21.88 11.60 -9.78
C LEU A 123 -22.04 10.09 -9.78
N THR A 124 -23.26 9.63 -10.01
CA THR A 124 -23.61 8.21 -10.06
C THR A 124 -23.72 7.76 -11.51
N THR A 125 -22.94 6.76 -11.89
CA THR A 125 -22.94 6.21 -13.25
C THR A 125 -23.55 4.81 -13.26
N GLN A 126 -24.62 4.63 -14.04
CA GLN A 126 -25.19 3.30 -14.28
C GLN A 126 -24.54 2.72 -15.55
N HIS A 127 -23.65 1.74 -15.40
CA HIS A 127 -22.91 1.17 -16.53
C HIS A 127 -23.77 0.26 -17.43
N ASP A 128 -24.93 -0.21 -16.95
CA ASP A 128 -25.79 -1.19 -17.62
C ASP A 128 -27.08 -0.59 -18.23
N THR A 129 -27.30 0.72 -18.09
CA THR A 129 -28.47 1.42 -18.64
C THR A 129 -27.99 2.60 -19.48
N GLN A 130 -28.70 2.94 -20.57
CA GLN A 130 -28.44 4.18 -21.33
C GLN A 130 -28.94 5.43 -20.57
N GLU A 131 -29.20 5.30 -19.27
CA GLU A 131 -29.72 6.40 -18.47
C GLU A 131 -28.62 7.45 -18.18
N PRO A 132 -28.99 8.73 -18.13
CA PRO A 132 -28.05 9.79 -17.82
C PRO A 132 -27.47 9.62 -16.42
N SER A 133 -26.21 10.02 -16.25
CA SER A 133 -25.60 10.05 -14.92
C SER A 133 -26.33 11.03 -14.00
N GLU A 134 -26.58 10.61 -12.77
CA GLU A 134 -27.27 11.41 -11.76
C GLU A 134 -26.26 12.17 -10.90
N THR A 135 -26.59 13.41 -10.55
CA THR A 135 -25.75 14.25 -9.69
C THR A 135 -26.48 14.59 -8.41
N ASP A 136 -25.86 14.29 -7.27
CA ASP A 136 -26.40 14.55 -5.94
C ASP A 136 -25.45 15.42 -5.11
N ALA A 137 -25.99 15.98 -4.02
CA ALA A 137 -25.21 16.71 -3.03
C ALA A 137 -25.62 16.30 -1.62
N ILE A 138 -24.63 15.95 -0.80
CA ILE A 138 -24.81 15.50 0.58
C ILE A 138 -24.12 16.50 1.52
N LEU A 139 -24.83 16.95 2.56
CA LEU A 139 -24.22 17.70 3.66
C LEU A 139 -23.67 16.73 4.70
N ALA A 140 -22.36 16.60 4.78
CA ALA A 140 -21.65 15.78 5.76
C ALA A 140 -21.14 16.62 6.93
N ARG A 141 -21.48 16.24 8.17
CA ARG A 141 -20.94 16.86 9.39
C ARG A 141 -19.51 16.43 9.70
N VAL A 142 -19.12 15.28 9.17
CA VAL A 142 -17.78 14.70 9.27
C VAL A 142 -17.43 14.14 7.90
N LEU A 143 -16.25 14.49 7.39
CA LEU A 143 -15.75 13.95 6.12
C LEU A 143 -14.49 13.13 6.36
N ILE A 144 -14.47 11.88 5.90
CA ILE A 144 -13.26 11.04 5.91
C ILE A 144 -12.85 10.79 4.46
N ASN A 145 -11.76 11.41 4.02
CA ASN A 145 -11.18 11.19 2.71
C ASN A 145 -10.17 10.03 2.77
N ALA A 146 -10.64 8.85 2.40
CA ALA A 146 -9.85 7.62 2.29
C ALA A 146 -9.65 7.16 0.82
N SER A 147 -9.62 8.11 -0.13
CA SER A 147 -9.63 7.81 -1.58
C SER A 147 -8.29 7.32 -2.18
N GLY A 148 -7.39 6.77 -1.36
CA GLY A 148 -6.17 6.09 -1.79
C GLY A 148 -5.29 6.94 -2.71
N LEU A 149 -5.09 6.49 -3.96
CA LEU A 149 -4.32 7.19 -4.99
C LEU A 149 -4.78 8.65 -5.21
N ASN A 150 -6.08 8.90 -5.02
CA ASN A 150 -6.71 10.20 -5.27
C ASN A 150 -6.88 11.06 -4.00
N SER A 151 -6.41 10.59 -2.84
CA SER A 151 -6.55 11.29 -1.55
C SER A 151 -6.12 12.76 -1.60
N HIS A 152 -4.97 13.04 -2.19
CA HIS A 152 -4.45 14.39 -2.39
C HIS A 152 -5.31 15.27 -3.31
N LEU A 153 -6.06 14.72 -4.27
CA LEU A 153 -6.85 15.52 -5.24
C LEU A 153 -8.00 16.24 -4.55
N ILE A 154 -8.75 15.53 -3.70
CA ILE A 154 -9.87 16.11 -2.94
C ILE A 154 -9.33 17.20 -2.01
N LEU A 155 -8.24 16.92 -1.28
CA LEU A 155 -7.64 17.90 -0.38
C LEU A 155 -7.07 19.12 -1.13
N ASN A 156 -6.35 18.91 -2.23
CA ASN A 156 -5.76 19.98 -3.03
C ASN A 156 -6.80 20.85 -3.75
N SER A 157 -8.03 20.36 -3.92
CA SER A 157 -9.14 21.20 -4.42
C SER A 157 -9.57 22.28 -3.41
N LEU A 158 -9.24 22.10 -2.14
CA LEU A 158 -9.54 23.03 -1.04
C LEU A 158 -8.34 23.89 -0.66
N LEU A 159 -7.12 23.37 -0.85
CA LEU A 159 -5.88 24.06 -0.51
C LEU A 159 -5.49 25.10 -1.58
N SER A 160 -4.79 26.14 -1.14
CA SER A 160 -4.12 27.05 -2.07
C SER A 160 -2.92 26.36 -2.75
N PRO A 161 -2.54 26.77 -3.97
CA PRO A 161 -1.49 26.10 -4.74
C PRO A 161 -0.15 25.96 -4.00
N GLU A 162 0.21 26.91 -3.16
CA GLU A 162 1.44 26.90 -2.37
C GLU A 162 1.45 25.86 -1.23
N HIS A 163 0.27 25.38 -0.82
CA HIS A 163 0.11 24.34 0.20
C HIS A 163 -0.27 22.98 -0.38
N ALA A 164 -0.34 22.85 -1.72
CA ALA A 164 -0.73 21.61 -2.37
C ALA A 164 0.17 20.43 -1.98
N ILE A 165 -0.45 19.30 -1.65
CA ILE A 165 0.23 18.07 -1.26
C ILE A 165 0.65 17.31 -2.53
N PRO A 166 1.96 17.03 -2.73
CA PRO A 166 2.40 16.23 -3.86
C PRO A 166 2.07 14.75 -3.64
N MET A 167 1.81 14.04 -4.74
CA MET A 167 1.64 12.59 -4.74
C MET A 167 2.45 11.97 -5.88
N TYR A 168 3.19 10.92 -5.55
CA TYR A 168 3.97 10.11 -6.48
C TYR A 168 3.44 8.68 -6.50
N TYR A 169 3.78 7.93 -7.54
CA TYR A 169 3.17 6.64 -7.80
C TYR A 169 4.23 5.59 -8.10
N ALA A 170 4.23 4.52 -7.32
CA ALA A 170 5.11 3.38 -7.53
C ALA A 170 4.29 2.14 -7.86
N ARG A 171 4.33 1.72 -9.13
CA ARG A 171 3.80 0.46 -9.61
C ARG A 171 4.69 -0.69 -9.15
N GLY A 172 4.07 -1.79 -8.72
CA GLY A 172 4.75 -3.04 -8.41
C GLY A 172 4.04 -4.21 -9.07
N SER A 173 4.79 -4.96 -9.86
CA SER A 173 4.33 -6.13 -10.59
C SER A 173 4.69 -7.41 -9.86
N TYR A 174 3.78 -8.37 -9.90
CA TYR A 174 3.95 -9.69 -9.33
C TYR A 174 3.93 -10.76 -10.41
N ALA A 175 4.70 -11.82 -10.21
CA ALA A 175 4.70 -12.99 -11.06
C ALA A 175 4.31 -14.23 -10.24
N SER A 176 3.40 -15.04 -10.79
CA SER A 176 3.15 -16.38 -10.28
C SER A 176 4.28 -17.30 -10.73
N TYR A 177 4.51 -18.37 -9.97
CA TYR A 177 5.53 -19.36 -10.32
C TYR A 177 5.00 -20.78 -10.29
N ARG A 178 5.29 -21.53 -11.36
CA ARG A 178 5.09 -22.97 -11.45
C ARG A 178 6.32 -23.61 -12.09
N GLY A 179 7.07 -24.37 -11.30
CA GLY A 179 8.31 -24.99 -11.77
C GLY A 179 9.11 -25.63 -10.64
N PRO A 180 10.33 -26.09 -10.92
CA PRO A 180 11.22 -26.69 -9.92
C PRO A 180 11.74 -25.67 -8.89
N GLY A 181 12.48 -26.13 -7.88
CA GLY A 181 13.19 -25.24 -6.94
C GLY A 181 12.31 -24.54 -5.90
N THR A 182 11.07 -25.02 -5.71
CA THR A 182 10.13 -24.48 -4.73
C THR A 182 9.37 -25.53 -3.93
N LYS A 183 9.71 -26.81 -4.11
CA LYS A 183 8.90 -27.93 -3.60
C LYS A 183 8.82 -27.93 -2.07
N ALA A 184 9.86 -27.46 -1.40
CA ALA A 184 9.93 -27.44 0.06
C ALA A 184 9.51 -26.08 0.67
N ILE A 185 9.12 -25.10 -0.17
CA ILE A 185 8.85 -23.75 0.28
C ILE A 185 7.56 -23.71 1.11
N SER A 186 7.67 -23.20 2.34
CA SER A 186 6.54 -23.10 3.27
C SER A 186 6.47 -21.76 4.02
N ARG A 187 7.39 -20.83 3.71
CA ARG A 187 7.51 -19.52 4.38
C ARG A 187 7.64 -18.41 3.36
N LEU A 188 7.35 -17.19 3.83
CA LEU A 188 7.67 -15.98 3.08
C LEU A 188 9.19 -15.77 3.11
N ILE A 189 9.80 -15.45 1.97
CA ILE A 189 11.26 -15.25 1.87
C ILE A 189 11.53 -13.85 1.31
N TYR A 190 12.21 -13.03 2.11
CA TYR A 190 12.50 -11.65 1.80
C TYR A 190 14.03 -11.49 1.72
N PRO A 191 14.65 -11.32 0.55
CA PRO A 191 16.06 -11.01 0.49
C PRO A 191 16.34 -9.64 1.12
N VAL A 192 17.52 -9.48 1.72
CA VAL A 192 18.02 -8.14 2.08
C VAL A 192 18.13 -7.28 0.81
N PRO A 193 17.63 -6.03 0.81
CA PRO A 193 17.78 -5.12 -0.31
C PRO A 193 19.24 -4.99 -0.77
N GLU A 194 19.47 -4.96 -2.08
CA GLU A 194 20.79 -4.64 -2.62
C GLU A 194 21.07 -3.14 -2.46
N LEU A 195 21.95 -2.79 -1.52
CA LEU A 195 22.34 -1.41 -1.16
C LEU A 195 23.16 -0.67 -2.24
N THR A 196 23.30 -1.23 -3.45
CA THR A 196 24.33 -0.77 -4.42
C THR A 196 23.87 -0.67 -5.86
N LYS A 197 22.57 -0.72 -6.18
CA LYS A 197 22.11 -0.52 -7.56
C LYS A 197 21.66 0.92 -7.79
N THR A 198 22.42 1.64 -8.62
CA THR A 198 21.87 2.64 -9.53
C THR A 198 20.69 1.99 -10.25
N GLY A 199 19.49 2.53 -10.10
CA GLY A 199 18.30 2.04 -10.79
C GLY A 199 18.49 2.04 -12.30
N PRO A 200 17.60 1.38 -13.07
CA PRO A 200 17.59 1.47 -14.51
C PRO A 200 17.59 2.96 -14.90
N LYS A 201 18.51 3.35 -15.80
CA LYS A 201 18.76 4.74 -16.24
C LYS A 201 19.36 5.70 -15.19
N GLY A 202 20.37 5.26 -14.43
CA GLY A 202 21.18 6.18 -13.61
C GLY A 202 20.41 6.90 -12.50
N SER A 203 19.23 6.37 -12.13
CA SER A 203 18.45 6.88 -11.02
C SER A 203 19.11 6.41 -9.73
N HIS A 204 19.58 7.34 -8.91
CA HIS A 204 19.92 7.06 -7.52
C HIS A 204 18.62 6.79 -6.76
N LEU A 205 18.08 5.57 -6.87
CA LEU A 205 17.03 5.10 -5.99
C LEU A 205 17.63 5.06 -4.59
N SER A 206 16.98 5.69 -3.62
CA SER A 206 17.40 5.54 -2.22
C SER A 206 17.25 4.07 -1.81
N ASP A 207 18.11 3.59 -0.90
CA ASP A 207 18.15 2.21 -0.38
C ASP A 207 16.79 1.65 0.10
N PHE A 208 15.81 2.53 0.31
CA PHE A 208 14.47 2.23 0.80
C PHE A 208 13.47 1.86 -0.30
N GLN A 209 13.78 2.08 -1.59
CA GLN A 209 12.79 1.95 -2.66
C GLN A 209 12.85 0.62 -3.41
N SER A 210 14.01 -0.01 -3.48
CA SER A 210 14.15 -1.38 -4.01
C SER A 210 14.07 -2.37 -2.86
N LEU A 211 12.86 -2.84 -2.54
CA LEU A 211 12.63 -3.80 -1.45
C LEU A 211 13.17 -5.22 -1.72
N GLY A 212 13.74 -5.46 -2.91
CA GLY A 212 14.05 -6.81 -3.41
C GLY A 212 12.77 -7.56 -3.83
N VAL A 213 12.92 -8.53 -4.73
CA VAL A 213 11.79 -9.37 -5.18
C VAL A 213 11.50 -10.40 -4.09
N HIS A 214 10.38 -10.26 -3.38
CA HIS A 214 10.00 -11.17 -2.30
C HIS A 214 9.37 -12.44 -2.85
N LEU A 215 9.45 -13.53 -2.10
CA LEU A 215 8.60 -14.71 -2.26
C LEU A 215 7.48 -14.62 -1.23
N THR A 216 6.24 -14.68 -1.73
CA THR A 216 5.04 -14.78 -0.91
C THR A 216 4.21 -15.99 -1.31
N LEU A 217 3.30 -16.39 -0.43
CA LEU A 217 2.36 -17.48 -0.65
C LEU A 217 0.94 -16.91 -0.66
N ASP A 218 0.09 -17.41 -1.55
CA ASP A 218 -1.35 -17.18 -1.44
C ASP A 218 -2.00 -18.13 -0.42
N MET A 219 -3.31 -18.00 -0.22
CA MET A 219 -4.08 -18.82 0.73
C MET A 219 -4.09 -20.32 0.37
N ASN A 220 -3.80 -20.67 -0.88
CA ASN A 220 -3.70 -22.04 -1.38
C ASN A 220 -2.24 -22.55 -1.39
N GLY A 221 -1.28 -21.75 -0.92
CA GLY A 221 0.14 -22.07 -0.93
C GLY A 221 0.83 -21.89 -2.29
N ASN A 222 0.17 -21.28 -3.28
CA ASN A 222 0.82 -20.97 -4.55
C ASN A 222 1.84 -19.84 -4.36
N ILE A 223 2.93 -19.93 -5.11
CA ILE A 223 4.05 -19.00 -4.99
C ILE A 223 3.86 -17.79 -5.89
N ARG A 224 4.15 -16.63 -5.30
CA ARG A 224 4.20 -15.34 -5.98
C ARG A 224 5.51 -14.65 -5.68
N PHE A 225 6.14 -14.13 -6.73
CA PHE A 225 7.30 -13.27 -6.66
C PHE A 225 6.92 -11.82 -6.90
N GLY A 226 7.61 -10.92 -6.21
CA GLY A 226 7.42 -9.48 -6.35
C GLY A 226 7.24 -8.82 -4.99
N PRO A 227 6.83 -7.56 -4.97
CA PRO A 227 6.69 -6.68 -6.12
C PRO A 227 8.06 -6.25 -6.67
N ASP A 228 8.14 -5.94 -7.96
CA ASP A 228 9.16 -5.03 -8.47
C ASP A 228 8.80 -3.56 -8.16
N ILE A 229 9.57 -2.61 -8.71
CA ILE A 229 9.26 -1.19 -8.61
C ILE A 229 9.42 -0.47 -9.95
N GLU A 230 8.39 0.27 -10.33
CA GLU A 230 8.37 1.19 -11.46
C GLU A 230 7.68 2.50 -11.03
N TRP A 231 8.35 3.63 -11.21
CA TRP A 231 7.78 4.93 -10.91
C TRP A 231 6.95 5.44 -12.08
N LEU A 232 5.72 5.84 -11.80
CA LEU A 232 4.76 6.33 -12.78
C LEU A 232 4.62 7.86 -12.68
N THR A 233 4.41 8.48 -13.84
CA THR A 233 4.10 9.92 -13.95
C THR A 233 2.76 10.08 -14.66
N PRO A 234 1.63 10.11 -13.93
CA PRO A 234 0.32 10.33 -14.54
C PRO A 234 0.23 11.69 -15.25
N PRO A 235 -0.53 11.79 -16.36
CA PRO A 235 -0.70 13.03 -17.12
C PRO A 235 -1.30 14.18 -16.29
N LEU A 236 -2.08 13.85 -15.26
CA LEU A 236 -2.74 14.83 -14.37
C LEU A 236 -1.75 15.75 -13.61
N LEU A 237 -0.45 15.42 -13.60
CA LEU A 237 0.58 16.17 -12.89
C LEU A 237 1.29 17.23 -13.77
N THR A 238 0.99 17.34 -15.08
CA THR A 238 1.80 18.21 -15.95
C THR A 238 1.25 19.62 -16.20
N MET A 239 -0.03 19.93 -16.04
CA MET A 239 -0.52 21.31 -16.28
C MET A 239 -1.78 21.66 -15.49
N ASN A 240 -1.89 22.95 -15.10
CA ASN A 240 -3.06 23.64 -14.54
C ASN A 240 -4.33 23.49 -15.41
N MET A 241 -4.83 22.28 -15.60
CA MET A 241 -5.95 21.99 -16.48
C MET A 241 -7.21 21.82 -15.66
N LYS A 242 -8.16 22.71 -15.97
CA LYS A 242 -9.58 22.58 -15.64
C LYS A 242 -10.05 21.15 -15.96
N PHE A 243 -11.01 20.67 -15.17
CA PHE A 243 -11.71 19.38 -15.28
C PHE A 243 -12.42 19.18 -16.64
N GLU A 244 -11.69 19.17 -17.75
CA GLU A 244 -12.19 18.83 -19.07
C GLU A 244 -11.74 17.41 -19.43
N ARG A 245 -12.65 16.46 -19.14
CA ARG A 245 -12.81 15.09 -19.66
C ARG A 245 -11.65 14.08 -19.46
N ASP A 246 -11.68 13.56 -18.23
CA ASP A 246 -11.34 12.25 -17.65
C ASP A 246 -11.14 10.96 -18.51
N GLU A 247 -11.08 10.95 -19.85
CA GLU A 247 -10.83 9.69 -20.59
C GLU A 247 -9.35 9.27 -20.57
N GLU A 248 -8.42 10.19 -20.87
CA GLU A 248 -6.98 9.88 -20.94
C GLU A 248 -6.37 9.48 -19.57
N ALA A 249 -6.86 10.06 -18.48
CA ALA A 249 -6.40 9.72 -17.13
C ALA A 249 -6.94 8.37 -16.63
N ILE A 250 -8.21 8.06 -16.94
CA ILE A 250 -8.78 6.73 -16.68
C ILE A 250 -8.06 5.67 -17.51
N ASP A 251 -7.75 5.97 -18.77
CA ASP A 251 -6.96 5.11 -19.64
C ASP A 251 -5.56 4.88 -19.10
N PHE A 252 -4.90 5.93 -18.55
CA PHE A 252 -3.59 5.79 -17.92
C PHE A 252 -3.62 4.72 -16.80
N TRP A 253 -4.52 4.86 -15.83
CA TRP A 253 -4.57 3.92 -14.70
C TRP A 253 -4.97 2.51 -15.15
N LYS A 254 -5.95 2.39 -16.05
CA LYS A 254 -6.38 1.09 -16.60
C LYS A 254 -5.27 0.40 -17.37
N GLN A 255 -4.43 1.14 -18.10
CA GLN A 255 -3.28 0.59 -18.81
C GLN A 255 -2.21 0.10 -17.82
N HIS A 256 -1.89 0.90 -16.80
CA HIS A 256 -0.83 0.58 -15.85
C HIS A 256 -1.22 -0.44 -14.78
N LEU A 257 -2.52 -0.68 -14.55
CA LEU A 257 -3.01 -1.76 -13.67
C LEU A 257 -3.07 -3.13 -14.34
N ARG A 258 -2.74 -3.23 -15.63
CA ARG A 258 -2.62 -4.53 -16.31
C ARG A 258 -1.32 -5.20 -15.91
N ALA A 259 -1.41 -6.50 -15.61
CA ALA A 259 -0.24 -7.35 -15.53
C ALA A 259 0.42 -7.39 -16.90
N ASP A 260 1.69 -7.01 -16.92
CA ASP A 260 2.42 -6.79 -18.16
C ASP A 260 3.12 -8.08 -18.59
N GLU A 261 3.00 -8.41 -19.87
CA GLU A 261 3.72 -9.53 -20.51
C GLU A 261 5.12 -9.13 -20.96
N GLN A 262 5.62 -7.95 -20.57
CA GLN A 262 6.99 -7.51 -20.80
C GLN A 262 8.01 -8.54 -20.28
N GLN A 263 8.52 -9.34 -21.22
CA GLN A 263 9.52 -10.39 -21.01
C GLN A 263 10.74 -9.88 -20.22
N GLN A 264 11.19 -8.66 -20.51
CA GLN A 264 12.33 -8.04 -19.82
C GLN A 264 12.13 -7.95 -18.30
N ARG A 265 10.92 -7.63 -17.82
CA ARG A 265 10.66 -7.52 -16.37
C ARG A 265 10.74 -8.87 -15.68
N LEU A 266 10.24 -9.92 -16.33
CA LEU A 266 10.36 -11.28 -15.82
C LEU A 266 11.82 -11.73 -15.77
N GLU A 267 12.64 -11.33 -16.73
CA GLU A 267 14.10 -11.59 -16.74
C GLU A 267 14.82 -10.85 -15.61
N GLU A 268 14.50 -9.59 -15.36
CA GLU A 268 15.04 -8.82 -14.23
C GLU A 268 14.62 -9.44 -12.89
N MET A 269 13.34 -9.83 -12.76
CA MET A 269 12.82 -10.52 -11.59
C MET A 269 13.52 -11.87 -11.38
N TYR A 270 13.70 -12.66 -12.43
CA TYR A 270 14.42 -13.92 -12.42
C TYR A 270 15.87 -13.76 -11.95
N CYS A 271 16.58 -12.75 -12.44
CA CYS A 271 17.94 -12.44 -12.01
C CYS A 271 18.03 -12.15 -10.50
N ALA A 272 17.02 -11.46 -9.94
CA ALA A 272 16.94 -11.19 -8.50
C ALA A 272 16.59 -12.45 -7.70
N ILE A 273 15.60 -13.23 -8.15
CA ILE A 273 15.14 -14.46 -7.47
C ILE A 273 16.27 -15.48 -7.35
N THR A 274 17.02 -15.71 -8.43
CA THR A 274 18.09 -16.72 -8.48
C THR A 274 19.27 -16.44 -7.55
N GLN A 275 19.37 -15.23 -6.96
CA GLN A 275 20.34 -14.97 -5.91
C GLN A 275 20.05 -15.78 -4.64
N TYR A 276 18.77 -15.97 -4.30
CA TYR A 276 18.34 -16.67 -3.09
C TYR A 276 17.64 -18.02 -3.36
N LEU A 277 17.12 -18.27 -4.56
CA LEU A 277 16.55 -19.56 -5.01
C LEU A 277 17.14 -19.97 -6.37
N PRO A 278 18.30 -20.65 -6.40
CA PRO A 278 19.07 -20.87 -7.65
C PRO A 278 18.43 -21.88 -8.61
N ASN A 279 17.47 -22.68 -8.14
CA ASN A 279 16.83 -23.74 -8.92
C ASN A 279 15.53 -23.29 -9.62
N ILE A 280 15.18 -22.01 -9.50
CA ILE A 280 14.05 -21.41 -10.22
C ILE A 280 14.37 -21.35 -11.71
N THR A 281 13.36 -21.52 -12.56
CA THR A 281 13.51 -21.37 -14.02
C THR A 281 12.69 -20.19 -14.54
N LEU A 282 13.25 -19.41 -15.47
CA LEU A 282 12.56 -18.28 -16.09
C LEU A 282 11.23 -18.72 -16.75
N SER A 283 11.23 -19.90 -17.38
CA SER A 283 10.05 -20.49 -18.03
C SER A 283 8.88 -20.80 -17.08
N GLY A 284 9.12 -20.84 -15.76
CA GLY A 284 8.10 -21.06 -14.74
C GLY A 284 7.41 -19.78 -14.25
N LEU A 285 7.96 -18.61 -14.58
CA LEU A 285 7.40 -17.31 -14.19
C LEU A 285 6.30 -16.88 -15.16
N ARG A 286 5.17 -16.41 -14.65
CA ARG A 286 4.09 -15.80 -15.43
C ARG A 286 3.62 -14.51 -14.76
N PRO A 287 3.30 -13.44 -15.52
CA PRO A 287 2.66 -12.26 -14.94
C PRO A 287 1.41 -12.67 -14.15
N ASP A 288 1.19 -12.05 -13.00
CA ASP A 288 0.03 -12.31 -12.14
C ASP A 288 -0.81 -11.04 -11.99
N TYR A 289 -0.50 -10.18 -11.02
CA TYR A 289 -1.20 -8.92 -10.80
C TYR A 289 -0.24 -7.76 -10.57
N VAL A 290 -0.81 -6.56 -10.55
CA VAL A 290 -0.09 -5.30 -10.34
C VAL A 290 -0.81 -4.49 -9.27
N GLY A 291 -0.04 -3.80 -8.44
CA GLY A 291 -0.53 -2.76 -7.55
C GLY A 291 0.18 -1.44 -7.77
N ILE A 292 -0.46 -0.33 -7.41
CA ILE A 292 0.15 1.01 -7.44
C ILE A 292 0.10 1.58 -6.03
N ARG A 293 1.24 2.08 -5.55
CA ARG A 293 1.38 2.69 -4.22
C ARG A 293 1.34 4.21 -4.32
N PRO A 294 0.51 4.90 -3.52
CA PRO A 294 0.63 6.34 -3.32
C PRO A 294 1.85 6.64 -2.45
N LYS A 295 2.66 7.63 -2.85
CA LYS A 295 3.91 8.00 -2.19
C LYS A 295 3.93 9.51 -1.93
N LEU A 296 4.27 9.93 -0.72
CA LEU A 296 4.38 11.35 -0.35
C LEU A 296 5.77 11.95 -0.62
N GLY A 297 6.66 11.18 -1.24
CA GLY A 297 8.00 11.62 -1.59
C GLY A 297 8.42 11.09 -2.96
N PRO A 298 9.27 11.85 -3.69
CA PRO A 298 9.78 11.45 -5.00
C PRO A 298 10.72 10.23 -4.92
N PRO A 299 11.08 9.63 -6.06
CA PRO A 299 12.03 8.50 -6.14
C PRO A 299 13.39 8.72 -5.46
N THR A 300 13.81 9.98 -5.31
CA THR A 300 15.09 10.32 -4.67
C THR A 300 14.98 10.61 -3.18
N SER A 301 13.75 10.68 -2.65
CA SER A 301 13.54 11.02 -1.25
C SER A 301 13.86 9.87 -0.30
N ALA A 302 14.21 10.25 0.93
CA ALA A 302 14.22 9.31 2.05
C ALA A 302 12.79 8.82 2.34
N PHE A 303 12.68 7.76 3.14
CA PHE A 303 11.39 7.23 3.58
C PHE A 303 10.49 8.35 4.15
N ARG A 304 9.23 8.35 3.74
CA ARG A 304 8.16 9.22 4.23
C ARG A 304 7.05 8.32 4.75
N ASP A 305 6.62 8.56 5.98
CA ASP A 305 5.49 7.84 6.54
C ASP A 305 4.17 8.28 5.89
N PHE A 306 3.11 7.49 6.05
CA PHE A 306 1.77 7.95 5.70
C PHE A 306 1.33 9.06 6.65
N GLU A 307 0.41 9.91 6.20
CA GLU A 307 -0.05 11.08 6.95
C GLU A 307 -1.56 10.99 7.19
N ILE A 308 -1.98 11.17 8.44
CA ILE A 308 -3.38 11.38 8.81
C ILE A 308 -3.53 12.86 9.13
N ARG A 309 -4.11 13.60 8.18
CA ARG A 309 -4.30 15.04 8.30
C ARG A 309 -5.72 15.33 8.79
N VAL A 310 -5.86 16.26 9.73
CA VAL A 310 -7.16 16.70 10.25
C VAL A 310 -7.29 18.19 10.00
N ASP A 311 -8.34 18.58 9.27
CA ASP A 311 -8.68 19.97 8.98
C ASP A 311 -10.11 20.30 9.45
N SER A 312 -10.42 21.59 9.60
CA SER A 312 -11.77 22.09 9.89
C SER A 312 -12.40 22.72 8.67
N SER A 313 -13.73 22.63 8.51
CA SER A 313 -14.49 23.38 7.50
C SER A 313 -14.22 24.89 7.57
N SER A 314 -14.02 25.45 8.77
CA SER A 314 -13.74 26.87 8.96
C SER A 314 -12.39 27.31 8.38
N ALA A 315 -11.40 26.42 8.37
CA ALA A 315 -10.08 26.67 7.77
C ALA A 315 -10.17 26.90 6.24
N PHE A 316 -11.27 26.47 5.61
CA PHE A 316 -11.56 26.66 4.19
C PHE A 316 -12.69 27.68 3.94
N GLY A 317 -13.04 28.47 4.96
CA GLY A 317 -14.09 29.49 4.87
C GLY A 317 -15.52 28.95 4.96
N GLY A 318 -15.69 27.76 5.53
CA GLY A 318 -16.99 27.26 5.99
C GLY A 318 -17.48 28.00 7.22
N SER A 319 -18.79 27.97 7.44
CA SER A 319 -19.40 28.36 8.70
C SER A 319 -19.30 27.20 9.70
N GLY A 320 -19.06 27.46 10.99
CA GLY A 320 -18.94 26.39 11.99
C GLY A 320 -17.70 25.48 11.86
N GLU A 321 -17.52 24.62 12.86
CA GLU A 321 -16.38 23.70 12.98
C GLU A 321 -16.82 22.26 12.67
N ALA A 322 -16.41 21.74 11.52
CA ALA A 322 -16.67 20.36 11.12
C ALA A 322 -15.39 19.67 10.62
N PRO A 323 -15.05 18.47 11.13
CA PRO A 323 -13.80 17.82 10.78
C PRO A 323 -13.82 17.25 9.35
N MET A 324 -12.68 17.39 8.68
CA MET A 324 -12.27 16.53 7.58
C MET A 324 -10.98 15.80 7.99
N ILE A 325 -10.99 14.47 7.87
CA ILE A 325 -9.79 13.64 8.05
C ILE A 325 -9.36 13.11 6.69
N THR A 326 -8.12 13.38 6.28
CA THR A 326 -7.55 12.86 5.03
C THR A 326 -6.45 11.85 5.31
N LEU A 327 -6.56 10.68 4.67
CA LEU A 327 -5.60 9.60 4.73
C LEU A 327 -4.66 9.67 3.51
N LEU A 328 -3.43 10.14 3.70
CA LEU A 328 -2.47 10.43 2.64
C LEU A 328 -1.32 9.41 2.61
N GLY A 329 -0.97 8.91 1.42
CA GLY A 329 0.23 8.09 1.23
C GLY A 329 0.16 6.70 1.87
N PHE A 330 -1.05 6.16 2.09
CA PHE A 330 -1.24 4.82 2.65
C PHE A 330 -0.80 3.73 1.67
N GLU A 331 0.48 3.39 1.73
CA GLU A 331 1.08 2.23 1.07
C GLU A 331 1.25 1.06 2.06
N SER A 332 2.23 0.17 1.84
CA SER A 332 2.57 -0.87 2.83
C SER A 332 3.06 -0.23 4.13
N PRO A 333 2.51 -0.58 5.32
CA PRO A 333 1.70 -1.76 5.63
C PRO A 333 0.22 -1.47 5.90
N GLY A 334 -0.43 -0.66 5.06
CA GLY A 334 -1.79 -0.15 5.26
C GLY A 334 -2.84 -1.23 5.55
N LEU A 335 -2.77 -2.39 4.89
CA LEU A 335 -3.68 -3.50 5.18
C LEU A 335 -3.51 -4.03 6.62
N THR A 336 -2.27 -4.30 7.04
CA THR A 336 -1.98 -4.82 8.39
C THR A 336 -2.33 -3.80 9.47
N ALA A 337 -2.12 -2.51 9.21
CA ALA A 337 -2.40 -1.43 10.16
C ALA A 337 -3.85 -0.92 10.11
N SER A 338 -4.69 -1.41 9.19
CA SER A 338 -5.99 -0.83 8.85
C SER A 338 -6.92 -0.60 10.05
N LEU A 339 -7.07 -1.60 10.94
CA LEU A 339 -7.93 -1.47 12.12
C LEU A 339 -7.37 -0.45 13.13
N ALA A 340 -6.05 -0.44 13.35
CA ALA A 340 -5.41 0.54 14.23
C ALA A 340 -5.54 1.97 13.66
N ILE A 341 -5.47 2.12 12.33
CA ILE A 341 -5.73 3.39 11.66
C ILE A 341 -7.19 3.81 11.90
N GLY A 342 -8.14 2.87 11.81
CA GLY A 342 -9.55 3.12 12.16
C GLY A 342 -9.72 3.66 13.59
N GLU A 343 -9.03 3.07 14.57
CA GLU A 343 -9.02 3.57 15.95
C GLU A 343 -8.46 4.99 16.05
N VAL A 344 -7.38 5.30 15.34
CA VAL A 344 -6.79 6.65 15.29
C VAL A 344 -7.77 7.66 14.70
N VAL A 345 -8.45 7.31 13.61
CA VAL A 345 -9.49 8.14 12.99
C VAL A 345 -10.63 8.42 13.99
N VAL A 346 -11.19 7.38 14.62
CA VAL A 346 -12.25 7.54 15.62
C VAL A 346 -11.81 8.38 16.80
N ASN A 347 -10.60 8.15 17.32
CA ASN A 347 -10.06 8.94 18.43
C ASN A 347 -9.81 10.40 18.06
N SER A 348 -9.47 10.69 16.80
CA SER A 348 -9.34 12.06 16.30
C SER A 348 -10.68 12.78 16.26
N LEU A 349 -11.77 12.07 15.94
CA LEU A 349 -13.13 12.61 15.92
C LEU A 349 -13.68 12.92 17.33
N LYS A 350 -13.26 12.19 18.37
CA LYS A 350 -13.72 12.42 19.76
C LYS A 350 -13.38 13.82 20.29
N GLN A 351 -12.42 14.51 19.69
CA GLN A 351 -12.03 15.88 20.05
C GLN A 351 -13.04 16.92 19.53
N TRP A 352 -13.91 16.52 18.61
CA TRP A 352 -14.90 17.39 17.98
C TRP A 352 -16.24 17.26 18.69
N LYS A 353 -16.92 18.38 18.90
CA LYS A 353 -18.30 18.41 19.39
C LYS A 353 -19.27 18.09 18.26
N ILE A 354 -19.20 16.86 17.75
CA ILE A 354 -20.13 16.36 16.75
C ILE A 354 -21.43 16.09 17.51
N GLY A 355 -22.51 16.80 17.15
CA GLY A 355 -23.80 16.69 17.84
C GLY A 355 -24.28 15.24 17.89
N SER A 356 -24.66 14.80 19.09
CA SER A 356 -25.33 13.51 19.34
C SER A 356 -26.72 13.46 18.74
#